data_AF-A0A4V6PWY9-F1
#
_entry.id   AF-A0A4V6PWY9-F1
#
_cell.length_a   1.000
_cell.length_b   1.000
_cell.length_c   1.000
_cell.angle_alpha   90.00
_cell.angle_beta   90.00
_cell.angle_gamma   90.00
#
_symmetry.space_group_name_H-M   'P 1'
#
loop_
_entity.id
_entity.type
_entity.pdbx_description
1 polymer ?
#
loop_
_entity_poly.entity_id
_entity_poly.type
_entity_poly.pdbx_seq_one_letter_code
_entity_poly.pdbx_strand_id
1 'polypeptide(L)'
;MKSYIYLDKGQFGAKERVICQNEKFSAVAFKYDSGIEAVKLSNSKGSVTVLPFYGQIIWDAEFNGHNLKMKNMFSQPKQGDNIIDTYGCFAFHSGLIRNGCPAPQDDHPLHGEMPCAQMDKAWLIIDDNLLGIGGQTEYVKGFGDHYLAEPEVVLRADSSLFDINMRVTNLAGVEMPLQYMCHMNYCYEHGAELSQNIPESAVQLRRTIPAHVKPTPEWLDFNQRIQQGEYRLNRLENDEMYNPEIVFFMDKLNQYREMAEYRMQSPQGHTYLTRFSTEQFNYATRWILYNQDQQVGAFVLPATCRPEGHCAAKENGSLIIMAPHESRYFSVTTGIEE
;
A
#
# COMPACT_ATOMS: atom_id res chain seq x y z
N MET A 1 -21.82 13.52 13.38
CA MET A 1 -20.86 14.50 13.96
C MET A 1 -19.61 13.71 14.28
N LYS A 2 -18.44 14.09 13.72
CA LYS A 2 -17.21 13.33 13.97
C LYS A 2 -16.77 13.44 15.43
N SER A 3 -16.53 12.29 16.03
CA SER A 3 -15.94 12.13 17.36
C SER A 3 -14.57 11.47 17.24
N TYR A 4 -13.67 11.79 18.17
CA TYR A 4 -12.30 11.30 18.17
C TYR A 4 -11.95 10.66 19.51
N ILE A 5 -11.30 9.49 19.47
CA ILE A 5 -10.75 8.83 20.67
C ILE A 5 -9.24 8.72 20.48
N TYR A 6 -8.47 9.52 21.21
CA TYR A 6 -7.02 9.46 21.16
C TYR A 6 -6.48 8.21 21.86
N LEU A 7 -5.53 7.56 21.19
CA LEU A 7 -4.94 6.31 21.62
C LEU A 7 -3.61 6.56 22.33
N ASP A 8 -3.34 5.74 23.35
CA ASP A 8 -2.08 5.70 24.09
C ASP A 8 -1.54 4.27 24.11
N LYS A 9 -0.21 4.10 24.00
CA LYS A 9 0.42 2.78 23.97
C LYS A 9 0.13 1.94 25.22
N GLY A 10 -0.11 2.57 26.37
CA GLY A 10 -0.48 1.90 27.62
C GLY A 10 -1.87 1.25 27.60
N GLN A 11 -2.70 1.54 26.60
CA GLN A 11 -4.01 0.90 26.42
C GLN A 11 -3.93 -0.49 25.81
N PHE A 12 -2.77 -0.87 25.25
CA PHE A 12 -2.57 -2.11 24.49
C PHE A 12 -1.87 -3.17 25.33
N GLY A 13 -2.40 -4.39 25.31
CA GLY A 13 -1.80 -5.54 25.98
C GLY A 13 -2.13 -6.84 25.24
N ALA A 14 -1.57 -7.94 25.72
CA ALA A 14 -1.78 -9.26 25.11
C ALA A 14 -3.25 -9.68 25.08
N LYS A 15 -4.04 -9.25 26.07
CA LYS A 15 -5.49 -9.47 26.09
C LYS A 15 -6.18 -8.36 25.28
N GLU A 16 -7.01 -8.77 24.32
CA GLU A 16 -7.86 -7.88 23.55
C GLU A 16 -8.74 -7.00 24.44
N ARG A 17 -8.91 -5.74 24.03
CA ARG A 17 -9.73 -4.74 24.71
C ARG A 17 -10.57 -3.98 23.71
N VAL A 18 -11.90 -4.01 23.90
CA VAL A 18 -12.82 -3.17 23.13
C VAL A 18 -12.61 -1.70 23.53
N ILE A 19 -12.35 -0.84 22.55
CA ILE A 19 -12.22 0.62 22.73
C ILE A 19 -13.57 1.29 22.50
N CYS A 20 -14.24 0.93 21.41
CA CYS A 20 -15.59 1.38 21.10
C CYS A 20 -16.36 0.30 20.34
N GLN A 21 -17.68 0.28 20.51
CA GLN A 21 -18.59 -0.62 19.82
C GLN A 21 -19.97 0.03 19.70
N ASN A 22 -20.61 -0.15 18.55
CA ASN A 22 -22.02 0.15 18.31
C ASN A 22 -22.63 -0.93 17.40
N GLU A 23 -23.84 -0.72 16.91
CA GLU A 23 -24.52 -1.68 16.04
C GLU A 23 -23.81 -1.94 14.70
N LYS A 24 -23.01 -0.99 14.22
CA LYS A 24 -22.37 -1.03 12.89
C LYS A 24 -20.89 -1.38 12.94
N PHE A 25 -20.23 -1.08 14.07
CA PHE A 25 -18.77 -1.11 14.16
C PHE A 25 -18.25 -1.59 15.51
N SER A 26 -17.03 -2.12 15.47
CA SER A 26 -16.21 -2.35 16.66
C SER A 26 -14.74 -1.98 16.42
N ALA A 27 -14.09 -1.45 17.44
CA ALA A 27 -12.64 -1.24 17.47
C ALA A 27 -12.04 -1.96 18.68
N VAL A 28 -11.09 -2.86 18.44
CA VAL A 28 -10.46 -3.69 19.47
C VAL A 28 -8.95 -3.46 19.45
N ALA A 29 -8.39 -3.02 20.58
CA ALA A 29 -6.95 -2.91 20.79
C ALA A 29 -6.36 -4.21 21.32
N PHE A 30 -5.16 -4.55 20.86
CA PHE A 30 -4.36 -5.64 21.38
C PHE A 30 -2.88 -5.43 21.05
N LYS A 31 -2.00 -6.27 21.61
CA LYS A 31 -0.56 -6.23 21.38
C LYS A 31 -0.09 -7.60 20.93
N TYR A 32 0.63 -7.65 19.81
CA TYR A 32 1.30 -8.87 19.35
C TYR A 32 2.40 -9.28 20.34
N ASP A 33 2.75 -10.57 20.35
CA ASP A 33 3.86 -11.09 21.17
C ASP A 33 5.20 -10.45 20.77
N SER A 34 5.32 -9.97 19.52
CA SER A 34 6.44 -9.15 19.05
C SER A 34 6.53 -7.77 19.72
N GLY A 35 5.55 -7.39 20.55
CA GLY A 35 5.51 -6.12 21.25
C GLY A 35 4.90 -4.97 20.45
N ILE A 36 4.30 -5.25 19.29
CA ILE A 36 3.69 -4.22 18.44
C ILE A 36 2.21 -4.05 18.76
N GLU A 37 1.79 -2.81 18.99
CA GLU A 37 0.39 -2.44 19.21
C GLU A 37 -0.43 -2.52 17.92
N ALA A 38 -1.67 -2.99 18.03
CA ALA A 38 -2.59 -3.14 16.91
C ALA A 38 -4.03 -2.80 17.31
N VAL A 39 -4.78 -2.25 16.35
CA VAL A 39 -6.22 -2.05 16.45
C VAL A 39 -6.90 -2.78 15.31
N LYS A 40 -7.84 -3.66 15.63
CA LYS A 40 -8.77 -4.25 14.68
C LYS A 40 -10.02 -3.40 14.59
N LEU A 41 -10.28 -2.80 13.42
CA LEU A 41 -11.52 -2.10 13.09
C LEU A 41 -12.42 -3.07 12.32
N SER A 42 -13.68 -3.22 12.72
CA SER A 42 -14.61 -4.14 12.07
C SER A 42 -15.96 -3.49 11.78
N ASN A 43 -16.61 -3.95 10.71
CA ASN A 43 -18.01 -3.68 10.38
C ASN A 43 -18.75 -5.02 10.12
N SER A 44 -19.97 -4.96 9.57
CA SER A 44 -20.77 -6.16 9.26
C SER A 44 -20.21 -7.03 8.11
N LYS A 45 -19.31 -6.48 7.28
CA LYS A 45 -18.74 -7.14 6.11
C LYS A 45 -17.33 -7.69 6.34
N GLY A 46 -16.62 -7.21 7.36
CA GLY A 46 -15.24 -7.60 7.59
C GLY A 46 -14.48 -6.70 8.56
N SER A 47 -13.16 -6.71 8.43
CA SER A 47 -12.26 -5.99 9.32
C SER A 47 -10.91 -5.66 8.68
N VAL A 48 -10.27 -4.63 9.21
CA VAL A 48 -8.86 -4.31 8.98
C VAL A 48 -8.12 -4.26 10.31
N THR A 49 -6.89 -4.73 10.34
CA THR A 49 -5.99 -4.61 11.50
C THR A 49 -4.89 -3.62 11.17
N VAL A 50 -4.80 -2.54 11.94
CA VAL A 50 -3.86 -1.43 11.72
C VAL A 50 -2.88 -1.36 12.89
N LEU A 51 -1.62 -1.03 12.61
CA LEU A 51 -0.55 -0.84 13.59
C LEU A 51 -0.44 0.66 13.92
N PRO A 52 -1.23 1.20 14.87
CA PRO A 52 -1.42 2.65 15.06
C PRO A 52 -0.13 3.45 15.25
N PHE A 53 0.89 2.83 15.84
CA PHE A 53 2.14 3.49 16.21
C PHE A 53 3.34 3.09 15.36
N TYR A 54 3.13 2.32 14.28
CA TYR A 54 4.20 1.79 13.45
C TYR A 54 3.85 1.92 11.95
N GLY A 55 4.21 3.08 11.40
CA GLY A 55 3.94 3.51 10.02
C GLY A 55 2.46 3.62 9.66
N GLN A 56 1.56 3.38 10.63
CA GLN A 56 0.16 3.05 10.41
C GLN A 56 -0.04 1.91 9.39
N ILE A 57 0.86 0.92 9.41
CA ILE A 57 0.78 -0.27 8.54
C ILE A 57 -0.58 -0.95 8.72
N ILE A 58 -1.22 -1.34 7.61
CA ILE A 58 -2.39 -2.21 7.61
C ILE A 58 -1.88 -3.64 7.59
N TRP A 59 -1.83 -4.27 8.76
CA TRP A 59 -1.28 -5.62 8.91
C TRP A 59 -2.18 -6.69 8.31
N ASP A 60 -3.51 -6.56 8.42
CA ASP A 60 -4.47 -7.53 7.91
C ASP A 60 -5.73 -6.85 7.36
N ALA A 61 -6.38 -7.50 6.40
CA ALA A 61 -7.66 -7.07 5.83
C ALA A 61 -8.45 -8.31 5.40
N GLU A 62 -9.64 -8.48 5.96
CA GLU A 62 -10.54 -9.60 5.66
C GLU A 62 -11.96 -9.06 5.44
N PHE A 63 -12.56 -9.38 4.30
CA PHE A 63 -13.93 -8.98 3.97
C PHE A 63 -14.68 -10.12 3.28
N ASN A 64 -15.96 -10.24 3.59
CA ASN A 64 -16.85 -11.28 3.07
C ASN A 64 -16.29 -12.71 3.23
N GLY A 65 -15.48 -12.96 4.28
CA GLY A 65 -14.83 -14.24 4.53
C GLY A 65 -13.56 -14.51 3.72
N HIS A 66 -13.03 -13.53 2.99
CA HIS A 66 -11.81 -13.65 2.20
C HIS A 66 -10.71 -12.76 2.79
N ASN A 67 -9.50 -13.31 2.94
CA ASN A 67 -8.33 -12.55 3.33
C ASN A 67 -7.69 -11.91 2.09
N LEU A 68 -7.54 -10.58 2.12
CA LEU A 68 -7.02 -9.78 1.00
C LEU A 68 -5.48 -9.74 0.98
N LYS A 69 -4.82 -10.19 2.04
CA LYS A 69 -3.37 -10.12 2.24
C LYS A 69 -2.61 -11.21 1.51
N MET A 70 -1.43 -10.86 1.01
CA MET A 70 -0.48 -11.80 0.43
C MET A 70 -0.17 -12.96 1.37
N LYS A 71 0.09 -14.13 0.78
CA LYS A 71 0.73 -15.23 1.52
C LYS A 71 2.18 -14.84 1.78
N ASN A 72 2.63 -15.03 3.02
CA ASN A 72 3.99 -14.71 3.45
C ASN A 72 4.40 -15.54 4.68
N MET A 73 5.66 -15.43 5.09
CA MET A 73 6.26 -16.17 6.21
C MET A 73 6.13 -15.48 7.58
N PHE A 74 5.64 -14.25 7.67
CA PHE A 74 5.54 -13.51 8.93
C PHE A 74 4.24 -13.84 9.66
N SER A 75 4.35 -14.49 10.82
CA SER A 75 3.21 -14.80 11.68
C SER A 75 2.65 -13.59 12.43
N GLN A 76 3.46 -12.55 12.61
CA GLN A 76 3.14 -11.30 13.31
C GLN A 76 4.06 -10.19 12.78
N PRO A 77 3.67 -8.90 12.94
CA PRO A 77 4.56 -7.80 12.60
C PRO A 77 5.82 -7.87 13.47
N LYS A 78 6.95 -7.41 12.96
CA LYS A 78 8.21 -7.38 13.69
C LYS A 78 8.76 -5.96 13.72
N GLN A 79 9.39 -5.60 14.84
CA GLN A 79 10.12 -4.34 14.89
C GLN A 79 11.35 -4.48 14.01
N GLY A 80 11.57 -3.48 13.16
CA GLY A 80 12.71 -3.40 12.26
C GLY A 80 13.02 -1.96 11.89
N ASP A 81 14.07 -1.81 11.10
CA ASP A 81 14.55 -0.50 10.65
C ASP A 81 13.94 -0.12 9.30
N ASN A 82 13.42 -1.09 8.56
CA ASN A 82 12.75 -0.89 7.27
C ASN A 82 11.68 -1.95 7.01
N ILE A 83 10.91 -1.78 5.94
CA ILE A 83 9.75 -2.63 5.65
C ILE A 83 10.10 -4.11 5.39
N ILE A 84 11.32 -4.42 4.94
CA ILE A 84 11.76 -5.80 4.66
C ILE A 84 11.73 -6.64 5.94
N ASP A 85 12.01 -6.02 7.09
CA ASP A 85 12.02 -6.69 8.39
C ASP A 85 10.62 -7.11 8.87
N THR A 86 9.56 -6.61 8.22
CA THR A 86 8.15 -6.83 8.61
C THR A 86 7.19 -6.89 7.41
N TYR A 87 7.63 -7.40 6.26
CA TYR A 87 6.94 -7.28 4.97
C TYR A 87 5.59 -8.04 4.87
N GLY A 88 5.16 -8.78 5.91
CA GLY A 88 3.96 -9.62 5.88
C GLY A 88 2.61 -8.91 5.98
N CYS A 89 2.54 -7.60 5.77
CA CYS A 89 1.34 -6.78 5.92
C CYS A 89 0.48 -6.72 4.64
N PHE A 90 -0.80 -6.35 4.78
CA PHE A 90 -1.67 -6.08 3.64
C PHE A 90 -1.28 -4.77 2.93
N ALA A 91 -1.05 -3.68 3.66
CA ALA A 91 -0.65 -2.42 3.03
C ALA A 91 0.26 -1.56 3.92
N PHE A 92 1.09 -0.74 3.27
CA PHE A 92 1.96 0.23 3.92
C PHE A 92 2.17 1.48 3.06
N HIS A 93 2.59 2.58 3.70
CA HIS A 93 2.88 3.84 3.04
C HIS A 93 4.35 3.90 2.63
N SER A 94 4.62 3.66 1.35
CA SER A 94 5.97 3.69 0.75
C SER A 94 6.30 5.12 0.33
N GLY A 95 7.41 5.70 0.81
CA GLY A 95 7.64 7.14 0.75
C GLY A 95 8.26 7.69 2.04
N LEU A 96 8.16 8.99 2.33
CA LEU A 96 7.52 10.08 1.57
C LEU A 96 8.56 10.99 0.89
N ILE A 97 9.79 11.04 1.38
CA ILE A 97 10.91 11.76 0.76
C ILE A 97 11.56 10.94 -0.36
N ARG A 98 11.60 9.63 -0.18
CA ARG A 98 12.21 8.65 -1.08
C ARG A 98 11.32 7.42 -1.20
N ASN A 99 11.31 6.77 -2.37
CA ASN A 99 10.45 5.63 -2.63
C ASN A 99 11.11 4.62 -3.59
N GLY A 100 10.63 3.38 -3.58
CA GLY A 100 11.02 2.34 -4.52
C GLY A 100 12.33 1.63 -4.14
N CYS A 101 12.87 0.88 -5.11
CA CYS A 101 14.16 0.21 -5.00
C CYS A 101 15.29 1.22 -5.26
N PRO A 102 16.19 1.47 -4.28
CA PRO A 102 17.29 2.40 -4.46
C PRO A 102 18.26 1.89 -5.54
N ALA A 103 18.72 2.79 -6.40
CA ALA A 103 19.91 2.58 -7.22
C ALA A 103 21.18 2.70 -6.34
N PRO A 104 22.37 2.28 -6.83
CA PRO A 104 23.62 2.44 -6.09
C PRO A 104 23.95 3.89 -5.70
N GLN A 105 23.35 4.88 -6.35
CA GLN A 105 23.51 6.32 -6.08
C GLN A 105 22.47 6.86 -5.09
N ASP A 106 21.40 6.11 -4.82
CA ASP A 106 20.39 6.48 -3.84
C ASP A 106 20.85 6.12 -2.43
N ASP A 107 20.47 6.94 -1.44
CA ASP A 107 20.90 6.84 -0.04
C ASP A 107 19.76 6.47 0.92
N HIS A 108 18.74 5.78 0.42
CA HIS A 108 17.54 5.42 1.17
C HIS A 108 17.30 3.90 1.19
N PRO A 109 16.64 3.37 2.24
CA PRO A 109 16.23 1.97 2.25
C PRO A 109 15.16 1.71 1.18
N LEU A 110 14.96 0.42 0.86
CA LEU A 110 13.85 -0.01 0.01
C LEU A 110 12.52 0.55 0.57
N HIS A 111 11.74 1.20 -0.29
CA HIS A 111 10.46 1.85 0.06
C HIS A 111 10.52 3.08 0.97
N GLY A 112 11.72 3.60 1.25
CA GLY A 112 11.89 4.86 1.99
C GLY A 112 11.68 4.73 3.48
N GLU A 113 11.51 5.87 4.14
CA GLU A 113 11.51 6.01 5.60
C GLU A 113 10.14 5.84 6.26
N MET A 114 9.05 6.15 5.55
CA MET A 114 7.70 6.15 6.09
C MET A 114 7.16 4.78 6.54
N PRO A 115 7.43 3.65 5.83
CA PRO A 115 6.75 2.38 6.13
C PRO A 115 6.84 1.93 7.58
N CYS A 116 7.98 2.17 8.24
CA CYS A 116 8.25 1.76 9.63
C CYS A 116 8.42 2.98 10.57
N ALA A 117 7.95 4.16 10.16
CA ALA A 117 8.04 5.37 10.97
C ALA A 117 7.32 5.21 12.33
N GLN A 118 7.87 5.78 13.39
CA GLN A 118 7.17 5.84 14.67
C GLN A 118 6.13 6.95 14.63
N MET A 119 4.89 6.63 14.97
CA MET A 119 3.81 7.64 14.99
C MET A 119 3.79 8.38 16.33
N ASP A 120 3.72 9.71 16.27
CA ASP A 120 3.65 10.58 17.45
C ASP A 120 2.29 10.48 18.14
N LYS A 121 1.23 10.36 17.33
CA LYS A 121 -0.15 10.22 17.82
C LYS A 121 -0.94 9.26 16.95
N ALA A 122 -1.93 8.63 17.55
CA ALA A 122 -2.95 7.86 16.87
C ALA A 122 -4.31 8.11 17.53
N TRP A 123 -5.39 8.01 16.77
CA TRP A 123 -6.75 8.19 17.28
C TRP A 123 -7.75 7.41 16.44
N LEU A 124 -8.86 7.00 17.05
CA LEU A 124 -10.04 6.55 16.32
C LEU A 124 -10.88 7.74 15.86
N ILE A 125 -11.52 7.58 14.72
CA ILE A 125 -12.45 8.52 14.11
C ILE A 125 -13.80 7.83 14.04
N ILE A 126 -14.82 8.40 14.64
CA ILE A 126 -16.15 7.80 14.74
C ILE A 126 -17.18 8.80 14.21
N ASP A 127 -18.00 8.35 13.28
CA ASP A 127 -19.19 9.07 12.81
C ASP A 127 -20.33 8.05 12.57
N ASP A 128 -21.52 8.53 12.22
CA ASP A 128 -22.74 7.70 12.15
C ASP A 128 -22.63 6.48 11.22
N ASN A 129 -21.82 6.58 10.16
CA ASN A 129 -21.60 5.55 9.15
C ASN A 129 -20.10 5.31 8.88
N LEU A 130 -19.23 5.68 9.81
CA LEU A 130 -17.79 5.63 9.62
C LEU A 130 -17.07 5.24 10.91
N LEU A 131 -16.17 4.26 10.80
CA LEU A 131 -15.13 3.99 11.79
C LEU A 131 -13.77 4.06 11.09
N GLY A 132 -12.88 4.90 11.58
CA GLY A 132 -11.53 5.00 11.06
C GLY A 132 -10.48 5.06 12.15
N ILE A 133 -9.22 4.98 11.74
CA ILE A 133 -8.06 5.24 12.56
C ILE A 133 -7.17 6.24 11.82
N GLY A 134 -6.82 7.32 12.50
CA GLY A 134 -5.89 8.33 12.02
C GLY A 134 -4.65 8.35 12.90
N GLY A 135 -3.61 9.00 12.41
CA GLY A 135 -2.39 9.22 13.15
C GLY A 135 -1.58 10.35 12.55
N GLN A 136 -0.51 10.73 13.24
CA GLN A 136 0.44 11.69 12.71
C GLN A 136 1.87 11.32 13.10
N THR A 137 2.82 11.63 12.24
CA THR A 137 4.25 11.62 12.53
C THR A 137 4.92 12.83 11.91
N GLU A 138 5.73 13.53 12.70
CA GLU A 138 6.60 14.60 12.23
C GLU A 138 7.98 14.02 11.88
N TYR A 139 8.31 14.08 10.60
CA TYR A 139 9.66 13.77 10.14
C TYR A 139 10.47 15.05 10.14
N VAL A 140 11.54 15.11 10.92
CA VAL A 140 12.42 16.27 11.01
C VAL A 140 13.89 15.86 11.00
N LYS A 141 14.68 16.49 10.13
CA LYS A 141 16.15 16.37 10.11
C LYS A 141 16.77 17.75 10.29
N GLY A 142 17.72 17.88 11.21
CA GLY A 142 18.33 19.17 11.55
C GLY A 142 19.00 19.90 10.36
N PHE A 143 19.40 19.13 9.34
CA PHE A 143 19.90 19.63 8.05
C PHE A 143 19.28 18.80 6.91
N GLY A 144 17.95 18.81 6.80
CA GLY A 144 17.25 18.07 5.75
C GLY A 144 15.77 18.39 5.70
N ASP A 145 14.98 17.45 5.18
CA ASP A 145 13.55 17.60 4.98
C ASP A 145 12.78 17.64 6.30
N HIS A 146 11.62 18.31 6.26
CA HIS A 146 10.74 18.49 7.40
C HIS A 146 9.28 18.43 6.97
N TYR A 147 8.56 17.38 7.36
CA TYR A 147 7.16 17.21 6.99
C TYR A 147 6.30 16.64 8.13
N LEU A 148 5.00 16.86 8.01
CA LEU A 148 3.97 16.17 8.78
C LEU A 148 3.27 15.16 7.87
N ALA A 149 3.27 13.88 8.25
CA ALA A 149 2.46 12.85 7.62
C ALA A 149 1.29 12.46 8.50
N GLU A 150 0.11 12.37 7.89
CA GLU A 150 -1.14 12.06 8.55
C GLU A 150 -1.87 10.96 7.77
N PRO A 151 -1.50 9.69 8.00
CA PRO A 151 -2.22 8.55 7.43
C PRO A 151 -3.57 8.33 8.13
N GLU A 152 -4.53 7.81 7.38
CA GLU A 152 -5.84 7.42 7.89
C GLU A 152 -6.39 6.20 7.14
N VAL A 153 -7.03 5.28 7.86
CA VAL A 153 -7.77 4.14 7.30
C VAL A 153 -9.23 4.24 7.73
N VAL A 154 -10.16 4.05 6.80
CA VAL A 154 -11.59 4.31 7.03
C VAL A 154 -12.47 3.16 6.54
N LEU A 155 -13.27 2.61 7.45
CA LEU A 155 -14.36 1.68 7.16
C LEU A 155 -15.69 2.43 7.13
N ARG A 156 -16.56 2.02 6.20
CA ARG A 156 -17.96 2.46 6.14
C ARG A 156 -18.89 1.37 6.65
N ALA A 157 -20.07 1.75 7.10
CA ALA A 157 -21.07 0.78 7.53
C ALA A 157 -21.50 -0.07 6.32
N ASP A 158 -21.67 -1.37 6.53
CA ASP A 158 -22.20 -2.30 5.53
C ASP A 158 -21.43 -2.35 4.20
N SER A 159 -20.14 -1.99 4.19
CA SER A 159 -19.29 -2.01 3.00
C SER A 159 -18.10 -2.96 3.14
N SER A 160 -17.80 -3.71 2.08
CA SER A 160 -16.55 -4.48 1.93
C SER A 160 -15.43 -3.69 1.25
N LEU A 161 -15.64 -2.39 1.03
CA LEU A 161 -14.62 -1.43 0.61
C LEU A 161 -14.23 -0.53 1.78
N PHE A 162 -12.97 -0.11 1.80
CA PHE A 162 -12.42 0.83 2.76
C PHE A 162 -11.46 1.80 2.07
N ASP A 163 -11.24 2.94 2.71
CA ASP A 163 -10.38 3.99 2.18
C ASP A 163 -9.03 3.99 2.92
N ILE A 164 -7.93 4.10 2.18
CA ILE A 164 -6.57 4.32 2.68
C ILE A 164 -6.14 5.72 2.24
N ASN A 165 -5.88 6.58 3.22
CA ASN A 165 -5.63 8.00 3.01
C ASN A 165 -4.24 8.39 3.53
N MET A 166 -3.66 9.40 2.91
CA MET A 166 -2.42 10.04 3.34
C MET A 166 -2.51 11.54 3.08
N ARG A 167 -2.27 12.35 4.11
CA ARG A 167 -1.99 13.77 3.96
C ARG A 167 -0.53 14.04 4.32
N VAL A 168 0.16 14.78 3.46
CA VAL A 168 1.55 15.21 3.69
C VAL A 168 1.60 16.72 3.62
N THR A 169 2.22 17.35 4.61
CA THR A 169 2.45 18.79 4.64
C THR A 169 3.94 19.06 4.77
N ASN A 170 4.52 19.82 3.82
CA ASN A 170 5.88 20.31 3.94
C ASN A 170 5.93 21.37 5.05
N LEU A 171 6.59 21.09 6.17
CA LEU A 171 6.71 22.03 7.28
C LEU A 171 7.92 22.97 7.12
N ALA A 172 8.83 22.66 6.18
CA ALA A 172 10.01 23.46 5.93
C ALA A 172 9.68 24.81 5.26
N GLY A 173 10.58 25.78 5.42
CA GLY A 173 10.59 27.05 4.68
C GLY A 173 11.20 26.95 3.29
N VAL A 174 11.50 25.74 2.80
CA VAL A 174 12.13 25.45 1.51
C VAL A 174 11.37 24.35 0.77
N GLU A 175 11.68 24.17 -0.51
CA GLU A 175 11.13 23.08 -1.31
C GLU A 175 11.54 21.70 -0.77
N MET A 176 10.63 20.73 -0.89
CA MET A 176 10.81 19.36 -0.37
C MET A 176 10.39 18.34 -1.44
N PRO A 177 11.18 17.29 -1.69
CA PRO A 177 10.77 16.21 -2.58
C PRO A 177 9.64 15.37 -1.97
N LEU A 178 8.76 14.86 -2.83
CA LEU A 178 7.70 13.92 -2.46
C LEU A 178 7.66 12.75 -3.44
N GLN A 179 7.74 11.53 -2.90
CA GLN A 179 7.45 10.28 -3.59
C GLN A 179 6.54 9.43 -2.71
N TYR A 180 5.37 9.06 -3.20
CA TYR A 180 4.41 8.26 -2.44
C TYR A 180 3.87 7.11 -3.26
N MET A 181 3.77 5.94 -2.66
CA MET A 181 3.05 4.78 -3.16
C MET A 181 2.21 4.18 -2.03
N CYS A 182 0.92 3.99 -2.30
CA CYS A 182 0.04 3.21 -1.45
C CYS A 182 0.28 1.73 -1.78
N HIS A 183 1.23 1.11 -1.08
CA HIS A 183 1.68 -0.23 -1.42
C HIS A 183 0.75 -1.28 -0.80
N MET A 184 -0.02 -2.01 -1.63
CA MET A 184 -0.95 -3.06 -1.21
C MET A 184 -0.48 -4.42 -1.69
N ASN A 185 -0.14 -5.30 -0.75
CA ASN A 185 0.26 -6.68 -0.98
C ASN A 185 -0.98 -7.58 -1.07
N TYR A 186 -1.71 -7.48 -2.18
CA TYR A 186 -2.91 -8.28 -2.40
C TYR A 186 -2.61 -9.78 -2.48
N CYS A 187 -3.55 -10.61 -2.01
CA CYS A 187 -3.50 -12.06 -2.13
C CYS A 187 -3.33 -12.48 -3.60
N TYR A 188 -2.67 -13.62 -3.81
CA TYR A 188 -2.61 -14.28 -5.11
C TYR A 188 -3.70 -15.34 -5.18
N GLU A 189 -4.50 -15.33 -6.25
CA GLU A 189 -5.48 -16.38 -6.52
C GLU A 189 -5.26 -16.94 -7.91
N HIS A 190 -4.83 -18.21 -7.97
CA HIS A 190 -4.63 -18.90 -9.24
C HIS A 190 -5.92 -18.92 -10.04
N GLY A 191 -5.87 -18.49 -11.30
CA GLY A 191 -6.99 -18.35 -12.21
C GLY A 191 -7.68 -16.98 -12.18
N ALA A 192 -7.27 -16.06 -11.31
CA ALA A 192 -7.89 -14.74 -11.24
C ALA A 192 -7.62 -13.90 -12.49
N GLU A 193 -8.62 -13.17 -12.97
CA GLU A 193 -8.56 -12.32 -14.16
C GLU A 193 -8.33 -10.86 -13.77
N LEU A 194 -7.40 -10.20 -14.47
CA LEU A 194 -6.99 -8.81 -14.23
C LEU A 194 -7.63 -7.90 -15.28
N SER A 195 -8.26 -6.82 -14.83
CA SER A 195 -8.83 -5.81 -15.72
C SER A 195 -8.67 -4.39 -15.19
N GLN A 196 -8.72 -3.42 -16.09
CA GLN A 196 -8.60 -2.00 -15.75
C GLN A 196 -9.36 -1.12 -16.74
N ASN A 197 -9.71 0.10 -16.32
CA ASN A 197 -10.44 1.05 -17.17
C ASN A 197 -9.53 1.95 -18.04
N ILE A 198 -8.22 1.67 -18.10
CA ILE A 198 -7.24 2.30 -18.99
C ILE A 198 -6.91 1.37 -20.18
N PRO A 199 -6.37 1.89 -21.31
CA PRO A 199 -5.99 1.04 -22.43
C PRO A 199 -4.96 -0.02 -22.04
N GLU A 200 -5.08 -1.25 -22.57
CA GLU A 200 -4.10 -2.33 -22.35
C GLU A 200 -2.67 -1.91 -22.73
N SER A 201 -2.53 -1.06 -23.76
CA SER A 201 -1.23 -0.52 -24.18
C SER A 201 -0.58 0.39 -23.14
N ALA A 202 -1.30 0.83 -22.09
CA ALA A 202 -0.72 1.59 -20.99
C ALA A 202 -0.07 0.70 -19.93
N VAL A 203 -0.35 -0.61 -19.91
CA VAL A 203 0.23 -1.58 -18.97
C VAL A 203 1.53 -2.14 -19.57
N GLN A 204 2.66 -1.58 -19.17
CA GLN A 204 3.97 -1.84 -19.79
C GLN A 204 4.85 -2.70 -18.87
N LEU A 205 5.39 -3.81 -19.38
CA LEU A 205 6.33 -4.64 -18.63
C LEU A 205 7.57 -3.81 -18.22
N ARG A 206 8.01 -3.96 -16.97
CA ARG A 206 9.27 -3.38 -16.48
C ARG A 206 10.44 -3.94 -17.28
N ARG A 207 11.31 -3.05 -17.76
CA ARG A 207 12.49 -3.43 -18.57
C ARG A 207 13.78 -3.56 -17.76
N THR A 208 13.81 -2.96 -16.58
CA THR A 208 14.94 -3.00 -15.65
C THR A 208 14.82 -4.21 -14.72
N ILE A 209 15.95 -4.79 -14.35
CA ILE A 209 16.03 -5.86 -13.35
C ILE A 209 16.62 -5.25 -12.06
N PRO A 210 15.85 -5.10 -10.98
CA PRO A 210 16.34 -4.56 -9.71
C PRO A 210 17.44 -5.43 -9.10
N ALA A 211 18.29 -4.82 -8.27
CA ALA A 211 19.44 -5.50 -7.66
C ALA A 211 19.07 -6.71 -6.78
N HIS A 212 17.88 -6.73 -6.18
CA HIS A 212 17.41 -7.84 -5.34
C HIS A 212 16.83 -9.01 -6.15
N VAL A 213 16.57 -8.81 -7.45
CA VAL A 213 15.98 -9.82 -8.34
C VAL A 213 17.08 -10.69 -8.95
N LYS A 214 16.94 -12.02 -8.81
CA LYS A 214 17.84 -13.01 -9.40
C LYS A 214 17.12 -13.74 -10.54
N PRO A 215 17.28 -13.32 -11.81
CA PRO A 215 16.56 -13.91 -12.93
C PRO A 215 17.00 -15.36 -13.20
N THR A 216 16.06 -16.19 -13.65
CA THR A 216 16.33 -17.53 -14.20
C THR A 216 16.21 -17.50 -15.74
N PRO A 217 16.79 -18.46 -16.47
CA PRO A 217 16.63 -18.56 -17.93
C PRO A 217 15.17 -18.63 -18.38
N GLU A 218 14.34 -19.42 -17.69
CA GLU A 218 12.91 -19.58 -18.00
C GLU A 218 12.14 -18.29 -17.76
N TRP A 219 12.45 -17.58 -16.67
CA TRP A 219 11.87 -16.28 -16.35
C TRP A 219 12.24 -15.22 -17.40
N LEU A 220 13.49 -15.22 -17.88
CA LEU A 220 13.94 -14.30 -18.94
C LEU A 220 13.20 -14.55 -20.26
N ASP A 221 13.08 -15.81 -20.68
CA ASP A 221 12.32 -16.20 -21.87
C ASP A 221 10.84 -15.79 -21.76
N PHE A 222 10.23 -16.03 -20.60
CA PHE A 222 8.84 -15.64 -20.35
C PHE A 222 8.62 -14.12 -20.42
N ASN A 223 9.50 -13.32 -19.82
CA ASN A 223 9.42 -11.86 -19.93
C ASN A 223 9.64 -11.38 -21.36
N GLN A 224 10.53 -12.03 -22.12
CA GLN A 224 10.72 -11.72 -23.53
C GLN A 224 9.44 -11.98 -24.34
N ARG A 225 8.75 -13.10 -24.10
CA ARG A 225 7.45 -13.41 -24.73
C ARG A 225 6.37 -12.38 -24.39
N ILE A 226 6.32 -11.91 -23.14
CA ILE A 226 5.43 -10.80 -22.76
C ILE A 226 5.80 -9.53 -23.53
N GLN A 227 7.08 -9.18 -23.57
CA GLN A 227 7.57 -7.96 -24.23
C GLN A 227 7.32 -7.98 -25.75
N GLN A 228 7.38 -9.15 -26.38
CA GLN A 228 7.09 -9.36 -27.81
C GLN A 228 5.59 -9.42 -28.11
N GLY A 229 4.73 -9.45 -27.07
CA GLY A 229 3.28 -9.56 -27.20
C GLY A 229 2.79 -10.98 -27.51
N GLU A 230 3.66 -11.98 -27.41
CA GLU A 230 3.34 -13.40 -27.60
C GLU A 230 2.55 -13.98 -26.42
N TYR A 231 2.69 -13.37 -25.24
CA TYR A 231 1.92 -13.69 -24.05
C TYR A 231 1.34 -12.42 -23.41
N ARG A 232 0.10 -12.49 -22.94
CA ARG A 232 -0.56 -11.41 -22.21
C ARG A 232 -0.88 -11.89 -20.80
N LEU A 233 -0.30 -11.23 -19.80
CA LEU A 233 -0.55 -11.54 -18.41
C LEU A 233 -1.77 -10.75 -17.92
N ASN A 234 -2.96 -11.17 -18.35
CA ASN A 234 -4.25 -10.69 -17.85
C ASN A 234 -4.96 -11.74 -16.98
N ARG A 235 -4.33 -12.89 -16.72
CA ARG A 235 -4.82 -13.93 -15.82
C ARG A 235 -3.66 -14.56 -15.05
N LEU A 236 -3.88 -14.88 -13.78
CA LEU A 236 -2.89 -15.48 -12.88
C LEU A 236 -2.85 -17.01 -13.02
N GLU A 237 -2.29 -17.54 -14.10
CA GLU A 237 -2.37 -18.98 -14.42
C GLU A 237 -1.01 -19.66 -14.67
N ASN A 238 0.09 -18.92 -14.60
CA ASN A 238 1.43 -19.43 -14.90
C ASN A 238 2.38 -19.28 -13.71
N ASP A 239 1.98 -19.87 -12.58
CA ASP A 239 2.59 -19.76 -11.26
C ASP A 239 4.13 -19.91 -11.27
N GLU A 240 4.65 -20.91 -12.00
CA GLU A 240 6.09 -21.20 -12.10
C GLU A 240 6.89 -20.06 -12.73
N MET A 241 6.28 -19.25 -13.59
CA MET A 241 6.93 -18.15 -14.31
C MET A 241 6.93 -16.84 -13.53
N TYR A 242 6.28 -16.79 -12.37
CA TYR A 242 6.17 -15.56 -11.55
C TYR A 242 7.20 -15.51 -10.42
N ASN A 243 8.27 -16.31 -10.50
CA ASN A 243 9.41 -16.29 -9.58
C ASN A 243 10.68 -15.91 -10.37
N PRO A 244 11.42 -14.84 -10.02
CA PRO A 244 11.32 -14.02 -8.81
C PRO A 244 10.12 -13.06 -8.74
N GLU A 245 9.78 -12.35 -9.81
CA GLU A 245 8.61 -11.45 -9.86
C GLU A 245 8.30 -11.00 -11.30
N ILE A 246 7.08 -10.59 -11.61
CA ILE A 246 6.70 -9.89 -12.84
C ILE A 246 6.11 -8.54 -12.47
N VAL A 247 6.64 -7.47 -13.08
CA VAL A 247 6.27 -6.09 -12.75
C VAL A 247 5.84 -5.33 -13.99
N PHE A 248 4.71 -4.63 -13.91
CA PHE A 248 4.25 -3.70 -14.95
C PHE A 248 4.15 -2.30 -14.39
N PHE A 249 4.45 -1.32 -15.23
CA PHE A 249 4.31 0.10 -14.97
C PHE A 249 3.18 0.68 -15.82
N MET A 250 2.42 1.58 -15.20
CA MET A 250 1.39 2.36 -15.86
C MET A 250 1.67 3.83 -15.54
N ASP A 251 2.05 4.59 -16.55
CA ASP A 251 2.54 5.95 -16.39
C ASP A 251 1.54 6.98 -16.91
N LYS A 252 1.59 8.19 -16.33
CA LYS A 252 0.82 9.36 -16.79
C LYS A 252 -0.67 9.03 -16.94
N LEU A 253 -1.23 8.39 -15.92
CA LEU A 253 -2.59 7.87 -15.91
C LEU A 253 -3.65 8.93 -16.17
N ASN A 254 -3.38 10.18 -15.82
CA ASN A 254 -4.25 11.33 -16.06
C ASN A 254 -4.58 11.58 -17.53
N GLN A 255 -3.76 11.08 -18.46
CA GLN A 255 -4.06 11.16 -19.90
C GLN A 255 -5.18 10.20 -20.34
N TYR A 256 -5.48 9.17 -19.53
CA TYR A 256 -6.44 8.12 -19.87
C TYR A 256 -7.76 8.27 -19.12
N ARG A 257 -7.71 8.54 -17.81
CA ARG A 257 -8.87 8.63 -16.91
C ARG A 257 -8.59 9.60 -15.78
N GLU A 258 -9.62 10.29 -15.29
CA GLU A 258 -9.55 11.05 -14.02
C GLU A 258 -9.59 10.10 -12.81
N MET A 259 -10.48 9.10 -12.85
CA MET A 259 -10.60 8.05 -11.85
C MET A 259 -10.18 6.71 -12.47
N ALA A 260 -9.06 6.18 -12.02
CA ALA A 260 -8.59 4.87 -12.45
C ALA A 260 -9.23 3.78 -11.59
N GLU A 261 -9.65 2.69 -12.24
CA GLU A 261 -10.20 1.50 -11.61
C GLU A 261 -9.50 0.26 -12.12
N TYR A 262 -9.15 -0.61 -11.19
CA TYR A 262 -8.52 -1.89 -11.46
C TYR A 262 -9.25 -2.97 -10.68
N ARG A 263 -9.42 -4.13 -11.30
CA ARG A 263 -10.10 -5.29 -10.73
C ARG A 263 -9.26 -6.54 -10.86
N MET A 264 -9.35 -7.39 -9.86
CA MET A 264 -8.90 -8.79 -9.92
C MET A 264 -10.11 -9.67 -9.60
N GLN A 265 -10.65 -10.33 -10.62
CA GLN A 265 -11.81 -11.20 -10.49
C GLN A 265 -11.36 -12.59 -10.07
N SER A 266 -11.82 -13.03 -8.91
CA SER A 266 -11.52 -14.35 -8.36
C SER A 266 -12.25 -15.45 -9.14
N PRO A 267 -11.63 -16.62 -9.36
CA PRO A 267 -12.37 -17.81 -9.81
C PRO A 267 -13.42 -18.28 -8.77
N GLN A 268 -13.38 -17.79 -7.53
CA GLN A 268 -14.37 -18.09 -6.49
C GLN A 268 -15.62 -17.19 -6.59
N GLY A 269 -15.63 -16.22 -7.51
CA GLY A 269 -16.81 -15.41 -7.87
C GLY A 269 -16.83 -13.99 -7.30
N HIS A 270 -15.95 -13.66 -6.34
CA HIS A 270 -15.81 -12.28 -5.85
C HIS A 270 -14.82 -11.47 -6.69
N THR A 271 -14.89 -10.14 -6.58
CA THR A 271 -13.99 -9.23 -7.32
C THR A 271 -13.30 -8.28 -6.35
N TYR A 272 -11.97 -8.26 -6.38
CA TYR A 272 -11.19 -7.24 -5.69
C TYR A 272 -11.17 -5.95 -6.52
N LEU A 273 -11.35 -4.81 -5.89
CA LEU A 273 -11.36 -3.49 -6.55
C LEU A 273 -10.30 -2.59 -5.91
N THR A 274 -9.62 -1.80 -6.74
CA THR A 274 -8.90 -0.60 -6.30
C THR A 274 -9.25 0.58 -7.19
N ARG A 275 -9.60 1.72 -6.58
CA ARG A 275 -9.98 2.96 -7.25
C ARG A 275 -9.23 4.15 -6.65
N PHE A 276 -8.76 5.05 -7.51
CA PHE A 276 -8.06 6.27 -7.08
C PHE A 276 -8.12 7.37 -8.13
N SER A 277 -7.89 8.62 -7.70
CA SER A 277 -7.74 9.78 -8.60
C SER A 277 -6.35 9.79 -9.23
N THR A 278 -6.29 9.98 -10.55
CA THR A 278 -5.01 10.07 -11.29
C THR A 278 -4.32 11.42 -11.13
N GLU A 279 -5.02 12.44 -10.62
CA GLU A 279 -4.43 13.69 -10.17
C GLU A 279 -3.54 13.45 -8.93
N GLN A 280 -4.00 12.58 -8.02
CA GLN A 280 -3.27 12.22 -6.81
C GLN A 280 -2.20 11.17 -7.12
N PHE A 281 -2.51 10.19 -7.96
CA PHE A 281 -1.60 9.11 -8.34
C PHE A 281 -1.50 9.00 -9.85
N ASN A 282 -0.54 9.71 -10.43
CA ASN A 282 -0.37 9.71 -11.88
C ASN A 282 0.38 8.49 -12.42
N TYR A 283 0.81 7.59 -11.53
CA TYR A 283 1.52 6.35 -11.85
C TYR A 283 0.90 5.18 -11.08
N ALA A 284 1.07 3.97 -11.60
CA ALA A 284 0.77 2.76 -10.87
C ALA A 284 1.74 1.62 -11.24
N THR A 285 1.89 0.68 -10.32
CA THR A 285 2.67 -0.55 -10.54
C THR A 285 1.78 -1.77 -10.34
N ARG A 286 1.92 -2.79 -11.18
CA ARG A 286 1.39 -4.14 -10.92
C ARG A 286 2.56 -5.03 -10.53
N TRP A 287 2.45 -5.76 -9.42
CA TRP A 287 3.50 -6.64 -8.92
C TRP A 287 2.93 -8.03 -8.65
N ILE A 288 3.46 -9.01 -9.36
CA ILE A 288 3.04 -10.41 -9.26
C ILE A 288 4.27 -11.21 -8.87
N LEU A 289 4.17 -11.99 -7.81
CA LEU A 289 5.20 -12.93 -7.39
C LEU A 289 4.54 -14.19 -6.87
N TYR A 290 5.06 -15.35 -7.30
CA TYR A 290 4.61 -16.64 -6.80
C TYR A 290 5.80 -17.55 -6.51
N ASN A 291 6.06 -17.81 -5.24
CA ASN A 291 6.99 -18.85 -4.80
C ASN A 291 6.45 -19.56 -3.54
N GLN A 292 7.28 -20.39 -2.90
CA GLN A 292 6.86 -21.17 -1.73
C GLN A 292 6.63 -20.29 -0.49
N ASP A 293 7.43 -19.25 -0.33
CA ASP A 293 7.45 -18.39 0.85
C ASP A 293 6.49 -17.21 0.74
N GLN A 294 6.28 -16.70 -0.48
CA GLN A 294 5.53 -15.49 -0.77
C GLN A 294 4.67 -15.67 -2.02
N GLN A 295 3.42 -15.21 -1.96
CA GLN A 295 2.51 -15.21 -3.12
C GLN A 295 1.68 -13.94 -3.07
N VAL A 296 1.80 -13.10 -4.11
CA VAL A 296 1.18 -11.79 -4.20
C VAL A 296 0.59 -11.56 -5.59
N GLY A 297 -0.65 -11.09 -5.60
CA GLY A 297 -1.40 -10.67 -6.78
C GLY A 297 -1.70 -9.18 -6.69
N ALA A 298 -0.68 -8.33 -6.49
CA ALA A 298 -0.85 -6.88 -6.39
C ALA A 298 -1.18 -6.30 -7.76
N PHE A 299 -2.47 -6.37 -8.12
CA PHE A 299 -2.99 -6.02 -9.43
C PHE A 299 -2.83 -4.54 -9.77
N VAL A 300 -2.76 -3.67 -8.74
CA VAL A 300 -2.36 -2.26 -8.86
C VAL A 300 -1.83 -1.70 -7.53
N LEU A 301 -0.79 -0.88 -7.62
CA LEU A 301 -0.13 -0.10 -6.56
C LEU A 301 -0.12 1.37 -6.99
N PRO A 302 -1.08 2.21 -6.54
CA PRO A 302 -1.15 3.62 -6.91
C PRO A 302 0.06 4.40 -6.38
N ALA A 303 0.68 5.22 -7.23
CA ALA A 303 1.89 5.95 -6.87
C ALA A 303 2.01 7.30 -7.58
N THR A 304 2.88 8.17 -7.03
CA THR A 304 3.28 9.43 -7.66
C THR A 304 4.39 9.25 -8.69
N CYS A 305 5.12 8.14 -8.62
CA CYS A 305 6.23 7.79 -9.50
C CYS A 305 6.41 6.27 -9.58
N ARG A 306 7.28 5.80 -10.49
CA ARG A 306 7.70 4.40 -10.54
C ARG A 306 8.52 3.99 -9.30
N PRO A 307 8.59 2.68 -8.96
CA PRO A 307 9.35 2.18 -7.80
C PRO A 307 10.84 1.99 -8.10
N GLU A 308 11.44 2.81 -8.97
CA GLU A 308 12.82 2.66 -9.45
C GLU A 308 13.84 3.53 -8.68
N GLY A 309 13.45 4.08 -7.53
CA GLY A 309 14.32 4.92 -6.70
C GLY A 309 14.13 6.41 -6.94
N HIS A 310 14.85 7.22 -6.18
CA HIS A 310 14.73 8.68 -6.22
C HIS A 310 15.43 9.31 -7.41
N CYS A 311 16.66 8.91 -7.70
CA CYS A 311 17.38 9.39 -8.88
C CYS A 311 16.59 9.14 -10.17
N ALA A 312 16.02 7.95 -10.34
CA ALA A 312 15.21 7.61 -11.52
C ALA A 312 13.96 8.50 -11.63
N ALA A 313 13.26 8.74 -10.51
CA ALA A 313 12.09 9.63 -10.49
C ALA A 313 12.45 11.09 -10.84
N LYS A 314 13.62 11.55 -10.41
CA LYS A 314 14.14 12.88 -10.77
C LYS A 314 14.47 12.97 -12.26
N GLU A 315 15.20 11.99 -12.78
CA GLU A 315 15.63 11.95 -14.19
C GLU A 315 14.46 11.88 -15.17
N ASN A 316 13.41 11.13 -14.83
CA ASN A 316 12.22 10.99 -15.68
C ASN A 316 11.14 12.07 -15.43
N GLY A 317 11.39 13.01 -14.51
CA GLY A 317 10.50 14.14 -14.20
C GLY A 317 9.23 13.77 -13.42
N SER A 318 9.19 12.61 -12.75
CA SER A 318 8.06 12.19 -11.91
C SER A 318 8.22 12.55 -10.43
N LEU A 319 9.39 13.01 -10.00
CA LEU A 319 9.61 13.52 -8.65
C LEU A 319 8.78 14.78 -8.41
N ILE A 320 7.87 14.72 -7.43
CA ILE A 320 7.10 15.90 -7.02
C ILE A 320 8.01 16.77 -6.13
N ILE A 321 7.98 18.08 -6.35
CA ILE A 321 8.60 19.07 -5.48
C ILE A 321 7.49 19.89 -4.83
N MET A 322 7.35 19.76 -3.52
CA MET A 322 6.40 20.51 -2.70
C MET A 322 6.99 21.87 -2.33
N ALA A 323 6.22 22.93 -2.56
CA ALA A 323 6.55 24.26 -2.07
C ALA A 323 6.56 24.30 -0.53
N PRO A 324 7.20 25.31 0.08
CA PRO A 324 7.10 25.55 1.53
C PRO A 324 5.65 25.58 1.98
N HIS A 325 5.31 24.86 3.05
CA HIS A 325 3.97 24.84 3.65
C HIS A 325 2.86 24.27 2.76
N GLU A 326 3.20 23.67 1.62
CA GLU A 326 2.24 22.98 0.77
C GLU A 326 1.71 21.71 1.45
N SER A 327 0.43 21.41 1.25
CA SER A 327 -0.18 20.12 1.61
C SER A 327 -0.64 19.37 0.37
N ARG A 328 -0.40 18.06 0.35
CA ARG A 328 -0.93 17.12 -0.65
C ARG A 328 -1.78 16.06 0.05
N TYR A 329 -2.84 15.62 -0.63
CA TYR A 329 -3.75 14.59 -0.13
C TYR A 329 -3.87 13.46 -1.15
N PHE A 330 -3.89 12.23 -0.64
CA PHE A 330 -3.97 11.01 -1.41
C PHE A 330 -5.03 10.09 -0.80
N SER A 331 -5.85 9.47 -1.65
CA SER A 331 -6.89 8.53 -1.23
C SER A 331 -7.02 7.38 -2.22
N VAL A 332 -7.09 6.17 -1.68
CA VAL A 332 -7.33 4.93 -2.42
C VAL A 332 -8.50 4.21 -1.76
N THR A 333 -9.53 3.90 -2.55
CA THR A 333 -10.61 3.00 -2.11
C THR A 333 -10.30 1.59 -2.59
N THR A 334 -10.34 0.62 -1.69
CA THR A 334 -9.96 -0.76 -1.99
C THR A 334 -10.78 -1.78 -1.20
N GLY A 335 -10.85 -3.03 -1.66
CA GLY A 335 -11.59 -4.09 -0.97
C GLY A 335 -12.24 -5.09 -1.93
N ILE A 336 -13.39 -5.64 -1.54
CA ILE A 336 -14.21 -6.53 -2.39
C ILE A 336 -15.43 -5.75 -2.89
N GLU A 337 -15.60 -5.70 -4.21
CA GLU A 337 -16.76 -5.10 -4.88
C GLU A 337 -18.00 -5.99 -4.67
N GLU A 338 -19.16 -5.35 -4.43
CA GLU A 338 -20.45 -6.03 -4.24
C GLU A 338 -21.14 -6.41 -5.54
#